data_AF-A0A259JD35-F1
#
_entry.id   AF-A0A259JD35-F1
#
_cell.length_a   1.000
_cell.length_b   1.000
_cell.length_c   1.000
_cell.angle_alpha   90.00
_cell.angle_beta   90.00
_cell.angle_gamma   90.00
#
_symmetry.space_group_name_H-M   'P 1'
#
loop_
_entity.id
_entity.type
_entity.pdbx_description
1 polymer ?
#
loop_
_entity_poly.entity_id
_entity_poly.type
_entity_poly.pdbx_seq_one_letter_code
_entity_poly.pdbx_strand_id
1 'polypeptide(L)' 'MLETGQRNPACGANTFGLRHLTAVHWNLMEPALYEHALANREARLTNGGALAAETGVHTGRSPKDKFVVKDDVT' A
#
# COMPACT_ATOMS: atom_id res chain seq x y z
N MET A 1 -1.22 17.52 -6.63
CA MET A 1 -1.06 16.29 -5.84
C MET A 1 -1.45 16.62 -4.41
N LEU A 2 -2.46 15.93 -3.88
CA LEU A 2 -2.87 16.08 -2.48
C LEU A 2 -1.92 15.24 -1.60
N GLU A 3 -1.32 15.83 -0.57
CA GLU A 3 -0.58 15.08 0.46
C GLU A 3 -1.28 15.20 1.81
N THR A 4 -1.46 14.08 2.51
CA THR A 4 -2.02 14.04 3.86
C THR A 4 -1.18 13.17 4.79
N GLY A 5 -1.21 13.48 6.09
CA GLY A 5 -0.51 12.70 7.12
C GLY A 5 0.94 13.14 7.35
N GLN A 6 1.58 12.56 8.37
CA GLN A 6 2.95 12.91 8.74
C GLN A 6 3.96 12.03 8.00
N ARG A 7 5.03 12.63 7.48
CA ARG A 7 6.19 11.92 6.91
C ARG A 7 7.48 12.63 7.26
N ASN A 8 8.61 11.98 7.00
CA ASN A 8 9.90 12.66 6.94
C ASN A 8 9.88 13.70 5.79
N PRO A 9 10.04 15.01 6.05
CA PRO A 9 10.01 16.03 5.01
C PRO A 9 11.11 15.86 3.96
N ALA A 10 12.26 15.29 4.34
CA ALA A 10 13.40 15.09 3.45
C ALA A 10 13.18 13.97 2.40
N CYS A 11 12.18 13.10 2.60
CA CYS A 11 11.93 11.95 1.74
C CYS A 11 10.49 11.99 1.21
N GLY A 12 10.31 12.49 -0.01
CA GLY A 12 9.01 12.57 -0.69
C GLY A 12 8.79 11.46 -1.71
N ALA A 13 7.58 11.30 -2.23
CA ALA A 13 7.27 10.25 -3.20
C ALA A 13 8.15 10.29 -4.47
N ASN A 14 8.58 11.49 -4.86
CA ASN A 14 9.47 11.73 -6.00
C ASN A 14 10.87 11.11 -5.82
N THR A 15 11.36 10.95 -4.59
CA THR A 15 12.69 10.33 -4.36
C THR A 15 12.68 8.83 -4.67
N PHE A 16 11.49 8.21 -4.71
CA PHE A 16 11.29 6.83 -5.12
C PHE A 16 10.99 6.67 -6.62
N GLY A 17 11.03 7.76 -7.39
CA GLY A 17 10.75 7.75 -8.84
C GLY A 17 9.27 7.82 -9.22
N LEU A 18 8.35 7.96 -8.25
CA LEU A 18 6.92 8.13 -8.52
C LEU A 18 6.61 9.55 -9.03
N ARG A 19 5.80 9.65 -10.09
CA ARG A 19 5.46 10.92 -10.77
C ARG A 19 3.97 10.97 -11.09
N HIS A 20 3.45 12.18 -11.32
CA HIS A 20 2.07 12.43 -11.73
C HIS A 20 1.00 11.83 -10.78
N LEU A 21 1.29 11.80 -9.49
CA LEU A 21 0.37 11.25 -8.49
C LEU A 21 -0.79 12.21 -8.23
N THR A 22 -2.00 11.68 -8.19
CA THR A 22 -3.20 12.43 -7.78
C THR A 22 -3.13 12.76 -6.29
N ALA A 23 -2.79 11.77 -5.45
CA ALA A 23 -2.69 11.92 -4.01
C ALA A 23 -1.62 10.97 -3.42
N VAL A 24 -1.08 11.34 -2.27
CA VAL A 24 -0.30 10.45 -1.39
C VAL A 24 -0.75 10.63 0.05
N HIS A 25 -1.06 9.52 0.70
CA HIS A 25 -1.51 9.47 2.08
C HIS A 25 -0.44 8.78 2.94
N TRP A 26 0.19 9.53 3.84
CA TRP A 26 1.29 9.06 4.67
C TRP A 26 0.80 8.67 6.07
N ASN A 27 1.25 7.52 6.57
CA ASN A 27 1.02 7.09 7.95
C ASN A 27 -0.44 7.23 8.39
N LEU A 28 -1.38 6.82 7.54
CA LEU A 28 -2.80 6.78 7.88
C LEU A 28 -3.00 5.83 9.07
N MET A 29 -3.82 6.28 10.02
CA MET A 29 -4.29 5.43 11.11
C MET A 29 -5.34 4.43 10.59
N GLU A 30 -5.60 3.39 11.38
CA GLU A 30 -6.48 2.29 11.03
C GLU A 30 -7.88 2.74 10.56
N PRO A 31 -8.56 3.73 11.19
CA PRO A 31 -9.88 4.16 10.74
C PRO A 31 -9.89 4.71 9.30
N ALA A 32 -8.89 5.51 8.93
CA ALA A 32 -8.79 6.05 7.58
C ALA A 32 -8.50 4.93 6.57
N LEU A 33 -7.65 3.96 6.92
CA LEU A 33 -7.39 2.79 6.06
C LEU A 33 -8.67 1.97 5.81
N TYR A 34 -9.55 1.84 6.82
CA TYR A 34 -10.87 1.21 6.66
C TYR A 34 -11.74 1.96 5.66
N GLU A 35 -11.87 3.26 5.82
CA GLU A 35 -12.69 4.10 4.94
C GLU A 35 -12.22 4.01 3.48
N HIS A 36 -10.91 4.10 3.25
CA HIS A 36 -10.33 3.96 1.91
C HIS A 36 -10.62 2.59 1.29
N ALA A 37 -10.36 1.50 2.01
CA ALA A 37 -10.57 0.14 1.50
C ALA A 37 -12.05 -0.14 1.15
N LEU A 38 -12.98 0.36 1.98
CA LEU A 38 -14.41 0.21 1.77
C LEU A 38 -14.91 1.08 0.61
N ALA A 39 -14.48 2.35 0.53
CA ALA A 39 -14.85 3.26 -0.56
C ALA A 39 -14.37 2.75 -1.93
N ASN A 40 -13.16 2.17 -1.97
CA ASN A 40 -12.59 1.59 -3.19
C ASN A 40 -13.13 0.19 -3.52
N ARG A 41 -13.94 -0.42 -2.64
CA ARG A 41 -14.46 -1.79 -2.77
C ARG A 41 -13.34 -2.86 -2.84
N GLU A 42 -12.24 -2.61 -2.14
CA GLU A 42 -11.09 -3.52 -2.05
C GLU A 42 -11.27 -4.57 -0.94
N ALA A 43 -12.18 -4.32 0.01
CA ALA A 43 -12.48 -5.21 1.12
C ALA A 43 -13.95 -5.07 1.57
N ARG A 44 -14.40 -6.01 2.42
CA ARG A 44 -15.69 -5.96 3.11
C ARG A 44 -15.52 -6.09 4.62
N LEU A 45 -16.45 -5.52 5.39
CA LEU A 45 -16.52 -5.77 6.83
C LEU A 45 -17.13 -7.14 7.12
N THR A 46 -16.47 -7.89 7.99
CA THR A 46 -17.03 -9.10 8.60
C THR A 46 -17.95 -8.72 9.77
N ASN A 47 -18.76 -9.68 10.24
CA ASN A 47 -19.62 -9.47 11.41
C ASN A 47 -18.84 -9.10 12.69
N GLY A 48 -17.55 -9.47 12.77
CA GLY A 48 -16.66 -9.11 13.88
C GLY A 48 -15.97 -7.75 13.73
N GLY A 49 -16.30 -6.98 12.69
CA GLY A 49 -15.70 -5.67 12.43
C GLY A 49 -14.33 -5.73 11.73
N ALA A 50 -13.74 -6.91 11.53
CA ALA A 50 -12.49 -7.03 10.77
C ALA A 50 -12.74 -6.85 9.26
N LEU A 51 -11.76 -6.28 8.54
CA LEU A 51 -11.74 -6.27 7.08
C LEU A 51 -11.38 -7.64 6.53
N ALA A 52 -12.16 -8.09 5.53
CA ALA A 52 -11.86 -9.25 4.71
C ALA A 52 -11.68 -8.82 3.25
N ALA A 53 -10.51 -9.12 2.67
CA ALA A 53 -10.17 -8.90 1.28
C ALA A 53 -9.89 -10.24 0.57
N GLU A 54 -10.07 -10.28 -0.75
CA GLU A 54 -9.79 -11.46 -1.57
C GLU A 54 -8.62 -11.14 -2.51
N THR A 55 -7.61 -12.01 -2.56
CA THR A 55 -6.37 -11.78 -3.36
C THR A 55 -6.41 -12.45 -4.74
N GLY A 56 -7.60 -12.92 -5.15
CA GLY A 56 -7.81 -13.60 -6.42
C GLY A 56 -7.00 -14.90 -6.53
N VAL A 57 -6.27 -15.07 -7.63
CA VAL A 57 -5.49 -16.29 -7.90
C VAL A 57 -4.23 -16.41 -7.03
N HIS A 58 -3.75 -15.31 -6.45
CA HIS A 58 -2.54 -15.27 -5.64
C HIS A 58 -2.85 -15.45 -4.16
N THR A 59 -3.25 -16.66 -3.77
CA THR A 59 -3.64 -17.00 -2.39
C THR A 59 -2.45 -17.44 -1.51
N GLY A 60 -1.24 -17.43 -2.06
CA GLY A 60 -0.01 -17.81 -1.38
C GLY A 60 1.22 -17.17 -2.02
N ARG A 61 2.42 -17.59 -1.57
CA ARG A 61 3.69 -17.08 -2.11
C ARG A 61 3.97 -17.65 -3.50
N SER A 62 4.56 -16.84 -4.37
CA SER A 62 5.16 -17.28 -5.64
C SER A 62 6.69 -17.30 -5.52
N PRO A 63 7.31 -18.34 -4.90
CA PRO A 63 8.75 -18.34 -4.64
C PRO A 63 9.61 -18.30 -5.93
N LYS A 64 9.07 -18.76 -7.06
CA LYS A 64 9.75 -18.73 -8.36
C LYS A 64 9.87 -17.33 -8.97
N ASP A 65 9.08 -16.37 -8.48
CA ASP A 65 9.07 -14.98 -8.98
C ASP A 65 9.90 -14.05 -8.07
N LYS A 66 10.60 -14.60 -7.08
CA LYS A 66 11.50 -13.84 -6.21
C LYS A 66 12.91 -13.83 -6.78
N PHE A 67 13.42 -12.64 -7.06
CA PHE A 67 14.79 -12.42 -7.53
C PHE A 67 15.56 -11.53 -6.55
N VAL A 68 16.89 -11.62 -6.60
CA VAL A 68 17.82 -10.72 -5.94
C VAL A 68 18.66 -10.09 -7.04
N VAL A 69 18.85 -8.76 -6.99
CA VAL A 69 19.74 -8.06 -7.92
C VAL A 69 21.15 -8.62 -7.70
N LYS A 70 21.92 -8.82 -8.78
CA LYS A 70 23.32 -9.24 -8.68
C LYS A 70 24.21 -8.01 -8.81
N ASP A 71 24.92 -7.65 -7.76
CA ASP A 71 25.83 -6.51 -7.66
C ASP A 71 27.02 -6.83 -6.72
N ASP A 72 27.80 -5.82 -6.32
CA ASP A 72 28.98 -6.05 -5.46
C ASP A 72 28.61 -6.42 -4.01
N VAL A 73 27.36 -6.15 -3.60
CA VAL A 73 26.86 -6.43 -2.25
C VAL A 73 26.04 -7.74 -2.23
N THR A 74 25.53 -8.19 -3.38
CA THR A 74 24.63 -9.34 -3.52
C THR A 74 24.92 -10.19 -4.75
#